data_AF-A0A7H2BJT2-F1
#
_entry.id   AF-A0A7H2BJT2-F1
#
_cell.length_a   1.000
_cell.length_b   1.000
_cell.length_c   1.000
_cell.angle_alpha   90.00
_cell.angle_beta   90.00
_cell.angle_gamma   90.00
#
_symmetry.space_group_name_H-M   'P 1'
#
loop_
_entity.id
_entity.type
_entity.pdbx_description
1 polymer ?
#
loop_
_entity_poly.entity_id
_entity_poly.type
_entity_poly.pdbx_seq_one_letter_code
_entity_poly.pdbx_strand_id
1 'polypeptide(L)'
;MERAQATQAEAEKVIEDGGVVIYWRPGCPFCEALDSGLGETGDDATWVNIWEDADAEAFVKSVNDGNAVVPTVTNSEKSFVASSSKAPKIVSLMIEKSKK
;
A
#
# COMPACT_ATOMS: atom_id res chain seq x y z
N MET A 1 11.39 -9.71 0.49
CA MET A 1 11.16 -8.31 0.10
C MET A 1 11.43 -7.47 1.33
N GLU A 2 12.49 -6.67 1.30
CA GLU A 2 12.82 -5.66 2.31
C GLU A 2 12.66 -4.30 1.63
N ARG A 3 11.41 -3.93 1.30
CA ARG A 3 11.08 -2.57 0.89
C ARG A 3 11.13 -1.69 2.14
N ALA A 4 11.57 -0.44 1.99
CA ALA A 4 11.62 0.51 3.10
C ALA A 4 10.23 0.62 3.74
N GLN A 5 10.16 0.28 5.03
CA GLN A 5 8.92 0.38 5.77
C GLN A 5 8.76 1.79 6.34
N ALA A 6 7.56 2.34 6.16
CA ALA A 6 7.08 3.50 6.88
C ALA A 6 6.09 3.10 7.97
N THR A 7 5.87 4.02 8.92
CA THR A 7 4.85 3.89 9.97
C THR A 7 3.48 4.36 9.49
N GLN A 8 2.42 4.00 10.21
CA GLN A 8 1.06 4.50 9.92
C GLN A 8 1.03 6.04 9.86
N ALA A 9 1.70 6.71 10.79
CA ALA A 9 1.75 8.16 10.86
C ALA A 9 2.42 8.80 9.62
N GLU A 10 3.43 8.14 9.04
CA GLU A 10 4.04 8.60 7.79
C GLU A 10 3.14 8.35 6.59
N ALA A 11 2.45 7.20 6.58
CA ALA A 11 1.45 6.91 5.56
C ALA A 11 0.34 7.95 5.52
N GLU A 12 -0.18 8.39 6.66
CA GLU A 12 -1.18 9.46 6.73
C GLU A 12 -0.67 10.74 6.08
N LYS A 13 0.56 11.15 6.39
CA LYS A 13 1.17 12.34 5.76
C LYS A 13 1.34 12.19 4.26
N VAL A 14 1.75 11.02 3.79
CA VAL A 14 1.88 10.73 2.36
C VAL A 14 0.53 10.81 1.67
N ILE A 15 -0.52 10.27 2.30
CA ILE A 15 -1.90 10.38 1.79
C ILE A 15 -2.34 11.84 1.73
N GLU A 16 -2.06 12.65 2.75
CA GLU A 16 -2.37 14.09 2.77
C GLU A 16 -1.62 14.87 1.67
N ASP A 17 -0.37 14.49 1.38
CA ASP A 17 0.42 15.04 0.27
C ASP A 17 -0.05 14.53 -1.11
N GLY A 18 -1.03 13.62 -1.13
CA GLY A 18 -1.59 13.04 -2.35
C GLY A 18 -0.82 11.83 -2.88
N GLY A 19 0.16 11.33 -2.15
CA GLY A 19 0.92 10.11 -2.46
C GLY A 19 0.11 8.82 -2.27
N VAL A 20 0.78 7.69 -2.53
CA VAL A 20 0.20 6.35 -2.48
C VAL A 20 0.87 5.53 -1.40
N VAL A 21 0.03 4.90 -0.57
CA VAL A 21 0.47 4.01 0.51
C VAL A 21 0.00 2.59 0.22
N ILE A 22 0.92 1.64 0.40
CA ILE A 22 0.71 0.22 0.18
C ILE A 22 0.96 -0.52 1.51
N TYR A 23 -0.12 -1.07 2.07
CA TYR A 23 -0.07 -1.95 3.23
C TYR A 23 0.23 -3.37 2.80
N TRP A 24 1.27 -3.94 3.39
CA TRP A 24 1.78 -5.27 3.06
C TRP A 24 2.15 -6.06 4.32
N ARG A 25 2.49 -7.34 4.15
CA ARG A 25 3.06 -8.18 5.20
C ARG A 25 4.03 -9.21 4.63
N PRO A 26 5.04 -9.64 5.40
CA PRO A 26 5.95 -10.70 4.96
C PRO A 26 5.22 -12.03 4.74
N GLY A 27 5.63 -12.79 3.72
CA GLY A 27 5.03 -14.08 3.37
C GLY A 27 3.70 -14.01 2.59
N CYS A 28 3.32 -12.83 2.09
CA CYS A 28 2.15 -12.68 1.23
C CYS A 28 2.53 -12.77 -0.26
N PRO A 29 2.12 -13.83 -1.00
CA PRO A 29 2.48 -13.99 -2.41
C PRO A 29 1.90 -12.89 -3.31
N PHE A 30 0.76 -12.30 -2.93
CA PHE A 30 0.18 -11.17 -3.64
C PHE A 30 0.96 -9.87 -3.45
N CYS A 31 1.58 -9.67 -2.28
CA CYS A 31 2.46 -8.52 -2.06
C CYS A 31 3.70 -8.64 -2.96
N GLU A 32 4.29 -9.83 -3.04
CA GLU A 32 5.41 -10.13 -3.96
C GLU A 32 5.06 -9.91 -5.43
N ALA A 33 3.87 -10.34 -5.85
CA ALA A 33 3.40 -10.08 -7.20
C ALA A 33 3.14 -8.58 -7.48
N LEU A 34 2.63 -7.85 -6.47
CA LEU A 34 2.37 -6.41 -6.58
C LEU A 34 3.68 -5.63 -6.75
N ASP A 35 4.64 -5.91 -5.88
CA ASP A 35 5.98 -5.32 -5.90
C ASP A 35 6.71 -5.58 -7.21
N SER A 36 6.76 -6.85 -7.63
CA SER A 36 7.38 -7.23 -8.90
C SER A 36 6.69 -6.58 -10.10
N GLY A 37 5.37 -6.37 -10.04
CA GLY A 37 4.61 -5.72 -11.10
C GLY A 37 4.75 -4.19 -11.11
N LEU A 38 5.12 -3.58 -9.98
CA LEU A 38 5.40 -2.15 -9.86
C LEU A 38 6.84 -1.80 -10.26
N GLY A 39 7.79 -2.69 -9.98
CA GLY A 39 9.21 -2.44 -10.26
C GLY A 39 9.68 -1.12 -9.62
N GLU A 40 10.37 -0.29 -10.40
CA GLU A 40 10.91 1.01 -9.99
C GLU A 40 9.83 2.02 -9.57
N THR A 41 8.63 1.95 -10.17
CA THR A 41 7.51 2.83 -9.75
C THR A 41 7.10 2.55 -8.31
N GLY A 42 7.32 1.33 -7.82
CA GLY A 42 7.02 0.95 -6.44
C GLY A 42 7.87 1.68 -5.41
N ASP A 43 9.05 2.19 -5.78
CA ASP A 43 9.94 2.97 -4.90
C ASP A 43 9.39 4.38 -4.59
N ASP A 44 8.45 4.86 -5.42
CA ASP A 44 7.74 6.12 -5.19
C ASP A 44 6.46 5.95 -4.36
N ALA A 45 6.10 4.71 -4.02
CA ALA A 45 5.02 4.40 -3.09
C ALA A 45 5.58 4.20 -1.68
N THR A 46 4.77 4.54 -0.68
CA THR A 46 5.10 4.29 0.72
C THR A 46 4.62 2.91 1.13
N TRP A 47 5.51 2.08 1.66
CA TRP A 47 5.20 0.69 2.05
C TRP A 47 5.08 0.60 3.57
N VAL A 48 3.96 0.08 4.07
CA VAL A 48 3.71 -0.07 5.52
C VAL A 48 3.47 -1.53 5.86
N ASN A 49 4.27 -2.09 6.77
CA ASN A 49 4.09 -3.45 7.25
C ASN A 49 3.13 -3.47 8.43
N ILE A 50 1.96 -4.08 8.23
CA ILE A 50 0.91 -4.15 9.26
C ILE A 50 1.25 -5.05 10.45
N TRP A 51 2.31 -5.88 10.37
CA TRP A 51 2.73 -6.71 11.50
C TRP A 51 3.61 -5.98 12.49
N GLU A 52 4.30 -4.94 12.05
CA GLU A 52 5.20 -4.15 12.90
C GLU A 52 4.51 -2.90 13.45
N ASP A 53 3.41 -2.48 12.82
CA ASP A 53 2.63 -1.32 13.21
C ASP A 53 1.17 -1.75 13.48
N ALA A 54 0.78 -1.75 14.76
CA ALA A 54 -0.57 -2.11 15.19
C ALA A 54 -1.63 -1.10 14.71
N ASP A 55 -1.24 0.16 14.51
CA ASP A 55 -2.11 1.21 13.99
C ASP A 55 -2.39 0.97 12.51
N ALA A 56 -1.37 0.55 11.74
CA ALA A 56 -1.54 0.13 10.36
C ALA A 56 -2.45 -1.11 10.22
N GLU A 57 -2.34 -2.09 11.12
CA GLU A 57 -3.27 -3.22 11.15
C GLU A 57 -4.71 -2.76 11.43
N ALA A 58 -4.90 -1.88 12.41
CA ALA A 58 -6.21 -1.34 12.75
C ALA A 58 -6.82 -0.55 11.58
N PHE A 59 -6.02 0.24 10.87
CA PHE A 59 -6.43 0.96 9.68
C PHE A 59 -6.88 -0.01 8.57
N VAL A 60 -6.05 -1.01 8.24
CA VAL A 60 -6.39 -2.01 7.21
C VAL A 60 -7.66 -2.76 7.56
N LYS A 61 -7.86 -3.13 8.84
CA LYS A 61 -9.11 -3.71 9.30
C LYS A 61 -10.27 -2.74 9.13
N SER A 62 -10.12 -1.48 9.49
CA SER A 62 -11.17 -0.47 9.37
C SER A 62 -11.62 -0.26 7.91
N VAL A 63 -10.71 -0.33 6.94
CA VAL A 63 -11.05 -0.16 5.52
C VAL A 63 -11.54 -1.44 4.83
N ASN A 64 -11.43 -2.60 5.49
CA ASN A 64 -11.79 -3.92 4.96
C ASN A 64 -12.79 -4.68 5.86
N ASP A 65 -13.78 -3.98 6.41
CA ASP A 65 -14.86 -4.58 7.21
C ASP A 65 -14.36 -5.43 8.40
N GLY A 66 -13.28 -4.99 9.05
CA GLY A 66 -12.65 -5.67 10.19
C GLY A 66 -11.59 -6.72 9.81
N ASN A 67 -11.28 -6.89 8.52
CA ASN A 67 -10.32 -7.90 8.07
C ASN A 67 -8.95 -7.29 7.74
N ALA A 68 -7.87 -7.88 8.23
CA ALA A 68 -6.50 -7.48 7.87
C ALA A 68 -6.11 -8.05 6.49
N VAL A 69 -6.82 -7.62 5.44
CA VAL A 69 -6.59 -8.09 4.06
C VAL A 69 -5.44 -7.30 3.44
N VAL A 70 -4.48 -8.01 2.86
CA VAL A 70 -3.31 -7.44 2.19
C VAL A 70 -3.06 -8.12 0.85
N PRO A 71 -2.49 -7.40 -0.14
CA PRO A 71 -2.09 -5.99 -0.09
C PRO A 71 -3.30 -5.04 -0.14
N THR A 72 -3.29 -4.01 0.71
CA THR A 72 -4.29 -2.92 0.68
C THR A 72 -3.59 -1.66 0.25
N VAL A 73 -4.15 -0.93 -0.70
CA VAL A 73 -3.58 0.32 -1.21
C VAL A 73 -4.54 1.45 -0.90
N THR A 74 -4.00 2.57 -0.45
CA THR A 74 -4.77 3.77 -0.16
C THR A 74 -4.06 5.01 -0.71
N ASN A 75 -4.85 6.00 -1.10
CA ASN A 75 -4.40 7.35 -1.42
C ASN A 75 -5.41 8.36 -0.87
N SER A 76 -5.23 9.64 -1.18
CA SER A 76 -6.13 10.74 -0.75
C SER A 76 -7.57 10.60 -1.24
N GLU A 77 -7.81 9.85 -2.32
CA GLU A 77 -9.14 9.71 -2.92
C GLU A 77 -9.87 8.42 -2.48
N LYS A 78 -9.14 7.31 -2.34
CA LYS A 78 -9.74 5.98 -2.13
C LYS A 78 -8.77 4.94 -1.56
N SER A 79 -9.35 3.95 -0.89
CA SER A 79 -8.69 2.71 -0.46
C SER A 79 -9.28 1.49 -1.19
N PHE A 80 -8.46 0.51 -1.54
CA PHE A 80 -8.91 -0.75 -2.14
C PHE A 80 -7.92 -1.90 -1.92
N VAL A 81 -8.41 -3.13 -2.00
CA VAL A 81 -7.58 -4.35 -1.92
C VAL A 81 -6.93 -4.66 -3.27
N ALA A 82 -5.62 -4.73 -3.28
CA ALA A 82 -4.77 -4.96 -4.44
C ALA A 82 -4.47 -6.45 -4.70
N SER A 83 -5.44 -7.34 -4.46
CA SER A 83 -5.29 -8.80 -4.65
C SER A 83 -5.52 -9.29 -6.09
N SER A 84 -5.92 -8.41 -7.00
CA SER A 84 -6.18 -8.76 -8.40
C SER A 84 -4.95 -8.61 -9.29
N SER A 85 -4.86 -9.38 -10.38
CA SER A 85 -3.74 -9.30 -11.34
C SER A 85 -3.61 -7.94 -12.05
N LYS A 86 -4.62 -7.07 -11.95
CA LYS A 86 -4.59 -5.70 -12.50
C LYS A 86 -4.06 -4.67 -11.50
N ALA A 87 -3.88 -5.05 -10.24
CA ALA A 87 -3.50 -4.14 -9.18
C ALA A 87 -2.18 -3.39 -9.45
N PRO A 88 -1.08 -4.02 -9.89
CA PRO A 88 0.18 -3.30 -10.10
C PRO A 88 0.03 -2.14 -11.09
N LYS A 89 -0.70 -2.38 -12.18
CA LYS A 89 -0.95 -1.35 -13.20
C LYS A 89 -1.81 -0.20 -12.68
N ILE A 90 -2.82 -0.51 -11.87
CA ILE A 90 -3.69 0.51 -11.25
C ILE A 90 -2.87 1.36 -10.27
N VAL A 91 -2.03 0.73 -9.46
CA VAL A 91 -1.20 1.40 -8.45
C VAL A 91 -0.11 2.25 -9.12
N SER A 92 0.55 1.74 -10.16
CA SER A 92 1.50 2.53 -10.97
C SER A 92 0.85 3.81 -11.49
N LEU A 93 -0.36 3.71 -12.06
CA LEU A 93 -1.09 4.88 -12.56
C LEU A 93 -1.49 5.86 -11.46
N MET A 94 -1.68 5.41 -10.22
CA MET A 94 -1.93 6.31 -9.08
C MET A 94 -0.66 7.05 -8.70
N ILE A 95 0.45 6.33 -8.54
CA ILE A 95 1.76 6.90 -8.20
C ILE A 95 2.18 7.95 -9.23
N GLU A 96 2.04 7.63 -10.52
CA GLU A 96 2.36 8.56 -11.61
C GLU A 96 1.47 9.82 -11.61
N LYS A 97 0.20 9.69 -11.19
CA LYS A 97 -0.72 10.84 -11.06
C LYS A 97 -0.39 11.70 -9.86
N SER A 98 -0.01 11.10 -8.73
CA SER A 98 0.38 11.82 -7.52
C SER A 98 1.63 12.69 -7.71
N LYS A 99 2.49 12.35 -8.67
CA LYS A 99 3.68 13.15 -9.02
C LYS A 99 3.42 14.39 -9.88
N LYS A 100 2.21 14.59 -10.38
CA LYS A 100 1.91 15.55 -11.46
C LYS A 100 0.99 16.66 -11.01
#